data_AF-A0A1G5ATU0-F1
#
_entry.id   AF-A0A1G5ATU0-F1
#
_cell.length_a   1.000
_cell.length_b   1.000
_cell.length_c   1.000
_cell.angle_alpha   90.00
_cell.angle_beta   90.00
_cell.angle_gamma   90.00
#
_symmetry.space_group_name_H-M   'P 1'
#
loop_
_entity.id
_entity.type
_entity.pdbx_description
1 polymer ?
#
loop_
_entity_poly.entity_id
_entity_poly.type
_entity_poly.pdbx_seq_one_letter_code
_entity_poly.pdbx_strand_id
1 'polypeptide(L)'
;MRKRLGWARAEVLGLGAAVVLTLLALLPVDPHGPFDARTGAPVAGATLEYPWTGVLVEPVAAVGHALAGAPDPRLAVYATLGWVMVGGGLLGWRYATRHGPLLPLAAVLGGALAGLIFLAYVGLYLLAPFPHWRLEAADPGTVVADLHTHTHASHDGLPAPRPGLELLAARGMDVVAVTEHKDPGGAFSAAGHNGDPNLPSVIPGVELNAPQGHVLGLGVEPGPTLPDRPRSQEEVAAFFTTVHERHGGAALALAWKLSPGAVNDLAEAGVKGFEIANLGHPDVPEDTRRAILEEARRRGLALVASSDWHGWSGTWRTWTLVHPGSGGTDNPPDRRVLEALRSPDPGRITPVVAGSLGPPSPARLLFAPFAEGVRYASGLSPGRVLGWWLWVGAALGAARALRARGLRPGPWLARGALLALGGALVAVAAPLALFPAQEAANPAFHRWVGGLATGAGVLVCLAALALPPGRQSLPARARQPAPVPATPEPAGLAGGHDRDMSGDGSPRPRP
;
A
#
# COMPACT_ATOMS: atom_id res chain seq x y z
N MET A 1 12.18 18.65 31.87
CA MET A 1 11.93 19.24 30.52
C MET A 1 10.45 19.33 30.13
N ARG A 2 9.61 18.30 30.34
CA ARG A 2 8.20 18.26 29.86
C ARG A 2 7.27 19.41 30.32
N LYS A 3 7.50 19.97 31.52
CA LYS A 3 6.76 21.16 32.03
C LYS A 3 7.35 22.50 31.55
N ARG A 4 8.61 22.56 31.11
CA ARG A 4 9.29 23.81 30.70
C ARG A 4 9.06 24.19 29.24
N LEU A 5 8.75 23.23 28.37
CA LEU A 5 8.47 23.49 26.94
C LEU A 5 6.97 23.56 26.59
N GLY A 6 6.07 23.07 27.44
CA GLY A 6 4.60 23.15 27.20
C GLY A 6 4.03 22.13 26.21
N TRP A 7 4.74 21.03 25.92
CA TRP A 7 4.34 20.08 24.88
C TRP A 7 3.36 19.02 25.40
N ALA A 8 2.37 18.67 24.57
CA ALA A 8 1.44 17.59 24.88
C ALA A 8 2.12 16.21 24.73
N ARG A 9 1.63 15.18 25.46
CA ARG A 9 2.18 13.81 25.38
C ARG A 9 2.25 13.28 23.95
N ALA A 10 1.23 13.55 23.13
CA ALA A 10 1.17 13.10 21.74
C ALA A 10 2.27 13.72 20.85
N GLU A 11 2.68 14.95 21.13
CA GLU A 11 3.73 15.64 20.35
C GLU A 11 5.11 15.04 20.64
N VAL A 12 5.36 14.72 21.91
CA VAL A 12 6.59 14.03 22.32
C VAL A 12 6.65 12.63 21.68
N LEU A 13 5.52 11.91 21.63
CA LEU A 13 5.46 10.61 20.97
C LEU A 13 5.68 10.73 19.45
N GLY A 14 5.08 11.73 18.79
CA GLY A 14 5.27 11.97 17.36
C GLY A 14 6.72 12.29 17.00
N LEU A 15 7.37 13.16 17.77
CA LEU A 15 8.81 13.42 17.60
C LEU A 15 9.65 12.17 17.87
N GLY A 16 9.37 11.44 18.96
CA GLY A 16 10.10 10.23 19.30
C GLY A 16 10.01 9.19 18.18
N ALA A 17 8.83 9.01 17.59
CA ALA A 17 8.63 8.13 16.46
C ALA A 17 9.44 8.56 15.22
N ALA A 18 9.46 9.87 14.90
CA ALA A 18 10.26 10.39 13.80
C ALA A 18 11.78 10.19 14.01
N VAL A 19 12.26 10.36 15.25
CA VAL A 19 13.66 10.08 15.61
C VAL A 19 13.97 8.60 15.46
N VAL A 20 13.13 7.71 16.00
CA VAL A 20 13.34 6.25 15.87
C VAL A 20 13.36 5.85 14.39
N LEU A 21 12.41 6.34 13.60
CA LEU A 21 12.36 6.11 12.16
C LEU A 21 13.64 6.61 11.46
N THR A 22 14.14 7.79 11.83
CA THR A 22 15.40 8.32 11.30
C THR A 22 16.59 7.42 11.66
N LEU A 23 16.66 6.95 12.90
CA LEU A 23 17.74 6.06 13.34
C LEU A 23 17.70 4.71 12.62
N LEU A 24 16.50 4.17 12.39
CA LEU A 24 16.33 2.93 11.63
C LEU A 24 16.75 3.09 10.16
N ALA A 25 16.43 4.23 9.54
CA ALA A 25 16.83 4.56 8.16
C ALA A 25 18.35 4.73 7.98
N LEU A 26 19.09 4.98 9.07
CA LEU A 26 20.55 5.10 9.06
C LEU A 26 21.27 3.75 9.23
N LEU A 27 20.52 2.66 9.49
CA LEU A 27 21.12 1.33 9.56
C LEU A 27 21.65 0.94 8.17
N PRO A 28 22.86 0.37 8.06
CA PRO A 28 23.45 -0.04 6.79
C PRO A 28 22.84 -1.36 6.29
N VAL A 29 21.52 -1.39 6.15
CA VAL A 29 20.77 -2.55 5.67
C VAL A 29 19.93 -2.12 4.48
N ASP A 30 19.98 -2.90 3.40
CA ASP A 30 19.08 -2.74 2.27
C ASP A 30 18.09 -3.91 2.26
N PRO A 31 16.90 -3.73 2.86
CA PRO A 31 15.89 -4.79 2.89
C PRO A 31 15.13 -4.93 1.56
N HIS A 32 15.42 -4.10 0.56
CA HIS A 32 14.65 -4.01 -0.69
C HIS A 32 15.41 -4.53 -1.90
N GLY A 33 16.74 -4.43 -1.96
CA GLY A 33 17.52 -4.92 -3.10
C GLY A 33 17.65 -3.87 -4.20
N PRO A 34 17.81 -4.28 -5.47
CA PRO A 34 17.15 -5.43 -6.11
C PRO A 34 17.89 -6.77 -5.95
N PHE A 35 17.15 -7.88 -5.92
CA PHE A 35 17.69 -9.23 -5.78
C PHE A 35 17.33 -10.14 -6.95
N ASP A 36 18.23 -11.03 -7.35
CA ASP A 36 17.97 -12.09 -8.32
C ASP A 36 17.05 -13.13 -7.69
N ALA A 37 15.87 -13.33 -8.27
CA ALA A 37 14.86 -14.24 -7.75
C ALA A 37 15.32 -15.71 -7.69
N ARG A 38 16.38 -16.09 -8.42
CA ARG A 38 16.96 -17.43 -8.43
C ARG A 38 17.85 -17.69 -7.23
N THR A 39 18.61 -16.68 -6.80
CA THR A 39 19.71 -16.85 -5.82
C THR A 39 19.53 -16.04 -4.54
N GLY A 40 18.70 -14.99 -4.57
CA GLY A 40 18.61 -13.99 -3.51
C GLY A 40 19.80 -13.03 -3.44
N ALA A 41 20.74 -13.12 -4.39
CA ALA A 41 21.90 -12.23 -4.44
C ALA A 41 21.52 -10.86 -5.02
N PRO A 42 22.19 -9.77 -4.63
CA PRO A 42 22.01 -8.46 -5.26
C PRO A 42 22.27 -8.52 -6.77
N VAL A 43 21.46 -7.79 -7.55
CA VAL A 43 21.63 -7.70 -9.01
C VAL A 43 22.62 -6.59 -9.33
N ALA A 44 23.78 -6.94 -9.91
CA ALA A 44 24.77 -5.96 -10.32
C ALA A 44 24.24 -5.11 -11.48
N GLY A 45 24.46 -3.78 -11.41
CA GLY A 45 24.02 -2.86 -12.47
C GLY A 45 22.51 -2.63 -12.52
N ALA A 46 21.77 -2.91 -11.45
CA ALA A 46 20.37 -2.54 -11.31
C ALA A 46 20.13 -1.86 -9.96
N THR A 47 19.25 -0.87 -9.92
CA THR A 47 18.91 -0.14 -8.68
C THR A 47 17.42 0.10 -8.57
N LEU A 48 16.90 0.13 -7.34
CA LEU A 48 15.53 0.52 -7.06
C LEU A 48 15.48 2.00 -6.70
N GLU A 49 14.79 2.79 -7.50
CA GLU A 49 14.61 4.21 -7.23
C GLU A 49 13.20 4.53 -6.74
N TYR A 50 13.11 5.43 -5.77
CA TYR A 50 11.83 5.92 -5.27
C TYR A 50 11.54 7.31 -5.86
N PRO A 51 10.37 7.54 -6.46
CA PRO A 51 10.02 8.83 -7.05
C PRO A 51 9.92 9.92 -5.98
N TRP A 52 10.41 11.12 -6.30
CA TRP A 52 10.39 12.26 -5.38
C TRP A 52 8.97 12.68 -4.97
N THR A 53 7.97 12.46 -5.83
CA THR A 53 6.56 12.73 -5.53
C THR A 53 6.05 11.91 -4.34
N GLY A 54 6.64 10.74 -4.10
CA GLY A 54 6.34 9.90 -2.95
C GLY A 54 6.68 10.56 -1.60
N VAL A 55 7.67 11.46 -1.56
CA VAL A 55 8.06 12.19 -0.34
C VAL A 55 6.89 12.99 0.24
N LEU A 56 6.03 13.54 -0.61
CA LEU A 56 4.88 14.34 -0.18
C LEU A 56 3.76 13.52 0.44
N VAL A 57 3.63 12.25 0.06
CA VAL A 57 2.59 11.34 0.54
C VAL A 57 3.13 10.28 1.50
N GLU A 58 4.40 10.38 1.90
CA GLU A 58 5.14 9.31 2.56
C GLU A 58 4.41 8.74 3.79
N PRO A 59 3.96 9.53 4.79
CA PRO A 59 3.28 8.94 5.95
C PRO A 59 1.94 8.31 5.64
N VAL A 60 1.25 8.81 4.60
CA VAL A 60 -0.02 8.24 4.14
C VAL A 60 0.25 6.92 3.44
N ALA A 61 1.26 6.84 2.57
CA ALA A 61 1.58 5.62 1.84
C ALA A 61 2.34 4.58 2.68
N ALA A 62 2.99 5.00 3.76
CA ALA A 62 3.90 4.19 4.58
C ALA A 62 3.31 2.87 5.07
N VAL A 63 2.08 2.89 5.59
CA VAL A 63 1.45 1.68 6.13
C VAL A 63 1.25 0.66 4.99
N GLY A 64 0.76 1.11 3.84
CA GLY A 64 0.62 0.29 2.66
C GLY A 64 1.97 -0.22 2.13
N HIS A 65 3.01 0.61 2.06
CA HIS A 65 4.35 0.18 1.66
C HIS A 65 4.96 -0.85 2.62
N ALA A 66 4.75 -0.69 3.93
CA ALA A 66 5.20 -1.65 4.91
C ALA A 66 4.52 -3.01 4.70
N LEU A 67 3.19 -3.03 4.51
CA LEU A 67 2.42 -4.25 4.33
C LEU A 67 2.65 -4.89 2.95
N ALA A 68 2.67 -4.10 1.88
CA ALA A 68 2.90 -4.57 0.51
C ALA A 68 4.33 -5.11 0.31
N GLY A 69 5.30 -4.60 1.09
CA GLY A 69 6.66 -5.13 1.10
C GLY A 69 6.87 -6.34 2.02
N ALA A 70 5.83 -6.84 2.69
CA ALA A 70 5.93 -8.05 3.51
C ALA A 70 6.15 -9.30 2.64
N PRO A 71 6.73 -10.39 3.17
CA PRO A 71 6.93 -11.63 2.41
C PRO A 71 5.61 -12.20 1.88
N ASP A 72 4.55 -12.13 2.69
CA ASP A 72 3.17 -12.33 2.29
C ASP A 72 2.33 -11.10 2.70
N PRO A 73 2.01 -10.20 1.74
CA PRO A 73 1.23 -9.00 2.02
C PRO A 73 -0.17 -9.29 2.58
N ARG A 74 -0.82 -10.36 2.13
CA ARG A 74 -2.20 -10.69 2.53
C ARG A 74 -2.25 -11.06 4.01
N LEU A 75 -1.35 -11.95 4.43
CA LEU A 75 -1.22 -12.33 5.82
C LEU A 75 -0.80 -11.15 6.71
N ALA A 76 0.08 -10.27 6.22
CA ALA A 76 0.46 -9.05 6.94
C ALA A 76 -0.72 -8.09 7.15
N VAL A 77 -1.61 -7.94 6.15
CA VAL A 77 -2.86 -7.15 6.29
C VAL A 77 -3.75 -7.74 7.38
N TYR A 78 -3.98 -9.06 7.37
CA TYR A 78 -4.83 -9.72 8.38
C TYR A 78 -4.28 -9.59 9.80
N ALA A 79 -2.97 -9.81 9.98
CA ALA A 79 -2.33 -9.64 11.28
C ALA A 79 -2.42 -8.18 11.76
N THR A 80 -2.22 -7.23 10.87
CA THR A 80 -2.32 -5.79 11.19
C THR A 80 -3.75 -5.39 11.55
N LEU A 81 -4.76 -5.89 10.83
CA LEU A 81 -6.16 -5.69 11.17
C LEU A 81 -6.46 -6.16 12.61
N GLY A 82 -5.96 -7.34 12.99
CA GLY A 82 -6.10 -7.85 14.36
C GLY A 82 -5.52 -6.89 15.41
N TRP A 83 -4.29 -6.41 15.21
CA TRP A 83 -3.66 -5.43 16.11
C TRP A 83 -4.40 -4.10 16.17
N VAL A 84 -4.87 -3.59 15.02
CA VAL A 84 -5.66 -2.36 14.95
C VAL A 84 -6.97 -2.50 15.72
N MET A 85 -7.67 -3.62 15.57
CA MET A 85 -8.91 -3.90 16.29
C MET A 85 -8.68 -4.03 17.80
N VAL A 86 -7.62 -4.72 18.22
CA VAL A 86 -7.23 -4.81 19.65
C VAL A 86 -6.92 -3.41 20.21
N GLY A 87 -6.13 -2.61 19.50
CA GLY A 87 -5.81 -1.24 19.90
C GLY A 87 -7.06 -0.36 19.99
N GLY A 88 -7.94 -0.41 18.99
CA GLY A 88 -9.23 0.27 19.00
C GLY A 88 -10.12 -0.15 20.16
N GLY A 89 -10.16 -1.45 20.47
CA GLY A 89 -10.92 -1.98 21.59
C GLY A 89 -10.39 -1.52 22.94
N LEU A 90 -9.08 -1.49 23.14
CA LEU A 90 -8.46 -0.94 24.36
C LEU A 90 -8.77 0.56 24.53
N LEU A 91 -8.80 1.33 23.43
CA LEU A 91 -9.18 2.74 23.45
C LEU A 91 -10.67 2.93 23.79
N GLY A 92 -11.54 2.13 23.18
CA GLY A 92 -12.98 2.10 23.48
C GLY A 92 -13.26 1.74 24.93
N TRP A 93 -12.59 0.70 25.44
CA TRP A 93 -12.67 0.30 26.84
C TRP A 93 -12.24 1.44 27.78
N ARG A 94 -11.08 2.04 27.53
CA ARG A 94 -10.56 3.18 28.29
C ARG A 94 -11.47 4.40 28.21
N TYR A 95 -12.15 4.62 27.10
CA TYR A 95 -13.16 5.68 26.99
C TYR A 95 -14.36 5.40 27.90
N ALA A 96 -14.89 4.17 27.88
CA ALA A 96 -16.01 3.78 28.72
C ALA A 96 -15.69 3.85 30.22
N THR A 97 -14.49 3.43 30.65
CA THR A 97 -14.07 3.55 32.07
C THR A 97 -14.18 4.97 32.64
N ARG A 98 -14.24 6.00 31.77
CA ARG A 98 -14.36 7.40 32.16
C ARG A 98 -15.77 7.99 31.99
N HIS A 99 -16.66 7.31 31.26
CA HIS A 99 -17.93 7.89 30.81
C HIS A 99 -19.15 6.97 30.95
N GLY A 100 -19.04 5.71 31.38
CA GLY A 100 -20.21 4.86 31.65
C GLY A 100 -19.96 3.34 31.78
N PRO A 101 -20.98 2.55 32.18
CA PRO A 101 -20.82 1.14 32.59
C PRO A 101 -20.77 0.10 31.44
N LEU A 102 -21.05 0.47 30.19
CA LEU A 102 -21.09 -0.45 29.04
C LEU A 102 -19.70 -0.76 28.45
N LEU A 103 -18.78 -1.23 29.31
CA LEU A 103 -17.37 -1.44 29.00
C LEU A 103 -17.12 -2.44 27.86
N PRO A 104 -17.75 -3.64 27.83
CA PRO A 104 -17.52 -4.61 26.76
C PRO A 104 -18.02 -4.11 25.41
N LEU A 105 -19.19 -3.48 25.38
CA LEU A 105 -19.76 -2.91 24.15
C LEU A 105 -18.88 -1.80 23.58
N ALA A 106 -18.36 -0.90 24.43
CA ALA A 106 -17.46 0.15 23.99
C ALA A 106 -16.14 -0.39 23.43
N ALA A 107 -15.61 -1.48 24.00
CA ALA A 107 -14.43 -2.16 23.45
C ALA A 107 -14.73 -2.76 22.06
N VAL A 108 -15.86 -3.46 21.90
CA VAL A 108 -16.26 -4.04 20.61
C VAL A 108 -16.45 -2.95 19.56
N LEU A 109 -17.18 -1.88 19.87
CA LEU A 109 -17.42 -0.77 18.96
C LEU A 109 -16.12 -0.02 18.60
N GLY A 110 -15.23 0.19 19.59
CA GLY A 110 -13.92 0.80 19.35
C GLY A 110 -13.05 -0.02 18.42
N GLY A 111 -13.03 -1.35 18.60
CA GLY A 111 -12.32 -2.27 17.71
C GLY A 111 -12.91 -2.31 16.30
N ALA A 112 -14.24 -2.39 16.19
CA ALA A 112 -14.94 -2.40 14.90
C ALA A 112 -14.70 -1.10 14.11
N LEU A 113 -14.78 0.07 14.76
CA LEU A 113 -14.49 1.35 14.12
C LEU A 113 -13.04 1.44 13.65
N ALA A 114 -12.07 1.02 14.47
CA ALA A 114 -10.66 1.02 14.08
C ALA A 114 -10.41 0.07 12.89
N GLY A 115 -11.05 -1.11 12.89
CA GLY A 115 -11.02 -2.05 11.78
C GLY A 115 -11.59 -1.45 10.49
N LEU A 116 -12.76 -0.79 10.55
CA LEU A 116 -13.36 -0.10 9.40
C LEU A 116 -12.42 0.97 8.82
N ILE A 117 -11.81 1.81 9.67
CA ILE A 117 -10.87 2.84 9.24
C ILE A 117 -9.65 2.22 8.55
N PHE A 118 -9.11 1.13 9.10
CA PHE A 118 -7.99 0.43 8.48
C PHE A 118 -8.37 -0.24 7.15
N LEU A 119 -9.53 -0.87 7.06
CA LEU A 119 -10.02 -1.45 5.80
C LEU A 119 -10.29 -0.37 4.73
N ALA A 120 -10.80 0.80 5.13
CA ALA A 120 -10.91 1.93 4.22
C ALA A 120 -9.54 2.42 3.73
N TYR A 121 -8.53 2.44 4.62
CA TYR A 121 -7.15 2.73 4.22
C TYR A 121 -6.60 1.69 3.23
N VAL A 122 -6.79 0.39 3.51
CA VAL A 122 -6.38 -0.68 2.60
C VAL A 122 -7.08 -0.55 1.25
N GLY A 123 -8.39 -0.26 1.25
CA GLY A 123 -9.15 0.00 0.03
C GLY A 123 -8.60 1.19 -0.77
N LEU A 124 -8.25 2.29 -0.10
CA LEU A 124 -7.63 3.44 -0.75
C LEU A 124 -6.27 3.05 -1.35
N TYR A 125 -5.45 2.31 -0.59
CA TYR A 125 -4.14 1.86 -1.06
C TYR A 125 -4.21 0.90 -2.25
N LEU A 126 -5.24 0.05 -2.30
CA LEU A 126 -5.48 -0.87 -3.41
C LEU A 126 -6.06 -0.20 -4.66
N LEU A 127 -6.76 0.92 -4.53
CA LEU A 127 -7.40 1.59 -5.67
C LEU A 127 -6.63 2.82 -6.16
N ALA A 128 -5.81 3.44 -5.31
CA ALA A 128 -4.99 4.58 -5.69
C ALA A 128 -3.57 4.13 -6.09
N PRO A 129 -3.01 4.67 -7.19
CA PRO A 129 -1.67 4.31 -7.66
C PRO A 129 -0.57 5.02 -6.86
N PHE A 130 -0.41 4.68 -5.58
CA PHE A 130 0.62 5.29 -4.73
C PHE A 130 2.02 5.19 -5.36
N PRO A 131 2.90 6.20 -5.19
CA PRO A 131 4.26 6.16 -5.74
C PRO A 131 5.06 5.00 -5.13
N HIS A 132 5.76 4.25 -5.97
CA HIS A 132 6.53 3.07 -5.57
C HIS A 132 7.85 2.98 -6.35
N TRP A 133 8.65 1.97 -6.03
CA TRP A 133 9.91 1.68 -6.72
C TRP A 133 9.75 1.59 -8.23
N ARG A 134 10.70 2.19 -8.94
CA ARG A 134 11.05 1.87 -10.32
C ARG A 134 12.37 1.11 -10.31
N LEU A 135 12.52 0.12 -11.18
CA LEU A 135 13.81 -0.55 -11.38
C LEU A 135 14.54 0.16 -12.51
N GLU A 136 15.77 0.60 -12.26
CA GLU A 136 16.64 1.18 -13.28
C GLU A 136 17.83 0.27 -13.54
N ALA A 137 18.01 -0.11 -14.81
CA ALA A 137 19.19 -0.82 -15.28
C ALA A 137 20.29 0.19 -15.67
N ALA A 138 21.53 -0.09 -15.31
CA ALA A 138 22.68 0.76 -15.60
C ALA A 138 23.11 0.69 -17.07
N ASP A 139 22.90 -0.45 -17.73
CA ASP A 139 23.10 -0.62 -19.16
C ASP A 139 21.83 -0.19 -19.92
N PRO A 140 21.87 0.88 -20.74
CA PRO A 140 20.73 1.31 -21.54
C PRO A 140 20.24 0.27 -22.55
N GLY A 141 21.08 -0.72 -22.87
CA GLY A 141 20.68 -1.83 -23.70
C GLY A 141 19.82 -2.85 -22.95
N THR A 142 19.82 -2.89 -21.63
CA THR A 142 19.01 -3.84 -20.85
C THR A 142 17.56 -3.38 -20.80
N VAL A 143 16.65 -4.28 -21.15
CA VAL A 143 15.20 -4.03 -21.13
C VAL A 143 14.64 -4.43 -19.76
N VAL A 144 13.88 -3.54 -19.14
CA VAL A 144 13.08 -3.81 -17.94
C VAL A 144 11.67 -4.22 -18.37
N ALA A 145 11.31 -5.48 -18.13
CA ALA A 145 10.04 -6.04 -18.59
C ALA A 145 9.17 -6.56 -17.44
N ASP A 146 7.85 -6.49 -17.64
CA ASP A 146 6.86 -7.25 -16.87
C ASP A 146 6.10 -8.17 -17.81
N LEU A 147 6.19 -9.49 -17.61
CA LEU A 147 5.72 -10.47 -18.59
C LEU A 147 4.36 -11.08 -18.21
N HIS A 148 3.66 -10.49 -17.25
CA HIS A 148 2.36 -10.96 -16.80
C HIS A 148 1.54 -9.79 -16.24
N THR A 149 0.63 -9.23 -17.03
CA THR A 149 -0.25 -8.12 -16.61
C THR A 149 -1.63 -8.24 -17.27
N HIS A 150 -2.64 -7.64 -16.64
CA HIS A 150 -4.04 -7.71 -17.06
C HIS A 150 -4.65 -6.32 -17.19
N THR A 151 -5.56 -6.17 -18.14
CA THR A 151 -6.43 -5.01 -18.23
C THR A 151 -7.86 -5.38 -17.85
N HIS A 152 -8.79 -4.43 -17.93
CA HIS A 152 -10.21 -4.68 -17.75
C HIS A 152 -10.82 -5.65 -18.77
N ALA A 153 -10.08 -6.06 -19.81
CA ALA A 153 -10.47 -7.13 -20.71
C ALA A 153 -10.34 -8.52 -20.05
N SER A 154 -9.71 -8.61 -18.89
CA SER A 154 -9.83 -9.73 -17.95
C SER A 154 -11.00 -9.52 -17.00
N HIS A 155 -11.66 -10.62 -16.62
CA HIS A 155 -12.85 -10.61 -15.74
C HIS A 155 -12.63 -10.03 -14.33
N ASP A 156 -11.39 -9.84 -13.93
CA ASP A 156 -10.87 -9.42 -12.64
C ASP A 156 -9.83 -8.29 -12.74
N GLY A 157 -9.61 -7.75 -13.94
CA GLY A 157 -8.77 -6.58 -14.16
C GLY A 157 -9.54 -5.27 -14.02
N LEU A 158 -8.88 -4.24 -13.48
CA LEU A 158 -9.42 -2.89 -13.33
C LEU A 158 -8.99 -1.88 -14.42
N PRO A 159 -7.72 -1.84 -14.87
CA PRO A 159 -7.24 -0.70 -15.64
C PRO A 159 -7.67 -0.83 -17.09
N ALA A 160 -8.08 0.29 -17.69
CA ALA A 160 -8.15 0.36 -19.15
C ALA A 160 -6.72 0.30 -19.73
N PRO A 161 -6.53 -0.20 -20.98
CA PRO A 161 -5.22 -0.41 -21.57
C PRO A 161 -4.28 0.80 -21.45
N ARG A 162 -4.64 1.95 -22.03
CA ARG A 162 -3.77 3.13 -22.04
C ARG A 162 -3.42 3.67 -20.64
N PRO A 163 -4.38 3.95 -19.72
CA PRO A 163 -4.02 4.36 -18.36
C PRO A 163 -3.16 3.35 -17.60
N GLY A 164 -3.36 2.05 -17.85
CA GLY A 164 -2.50 0.99 -17.32
C GLY A 164 -1.05 1.10 -17.82
N LEU A 165 -0.87 1.28 -19.13
CA LEU A 165 0.45 1.47 -19.75
C LEU A 165 1.14 2.74 -19.25
N GLU A 166 0.41 3.85 -19.07
CA GLU A 166 0.94 5.10 -18.52
C GLU A 166 1.46 4.90 -17.08
N LEU A 167 0.75 4.12 -16.27
CA LEU A 167 1.21 3.78 -14.93
C LEU A 167 2.46 2.89 -14.97
N LEU A 168 2.49 1.87 -15.83
CA LEU A 168 3.62 0.97 -16.00
C LEU A 168 4.87 1.71 -16.50
N ALA A 169 4.72 2.65 -17.44
CA ALA A 169 5.77 3.58 -17.86
C ALA A 169 6.32 4.38 -16.67
N ALA A 170 5.44 4.92 -15.83
CA ALA A 170 5.84 5.63 -14.61
C ALA A 170 6.54 4.73 -13.56
N ARG A 171 6.45 3.39 -13.69
CA ARG A 171 7.21 2.40 -12.90
C ARG A 171 8.52 1.94 -13.56
N GLY A 172 8.89 2.55 -14.68
CA GLY A 172 10.14 2.25 -15.39
C GLY A 172 10.08 0.97 -16.21
N MET A 173 8.91 0.56 -16.69
CA MET A 173 8.79 -0.56 -17.62
C MET A 173 9.10 -0.10 -19.04
N ASP A 174 9.96 -0.84 -19.72
CA ASP A 174 10.24 -0.68 -21.15
C ASP A 174 9.33 -1.59 -21.99
N VAL A 175 9.02 -2.77 -21.46
CA VAL A 175 8.19 -3.79 -22.12
C VAL A 175 7.18 -4.36 -21.14
N VAL A 176 5.96 -4.57 -21.60
CA VAL A 176 4.91 -5.24 -20.81
C VAL A 176 4.23 -6.30 -21.65
N ALA A 177 3.98 -7.47 -21.09
CA ALA A 177 3.09 -8.43 -21.71
C ALA A 177 1.69 -8.29 -21.10
N VAL A 178 0.71 -8.05 -21.96
CA VAL A 178 -0.71 -8.04 -21.57
C VAL A 178 -1.26 -9.42 -21.84
N THR A 179 -1.61 -10.17 -20.79
CA THR A 179 -1.89 -11.60 -20.81
C THR A 179 -3.31 -11.88 -20.35
N GLU A 180 -4.28 -11.40 -21.13
CA GLU A 180 -5.69 -11.50 -20.74
C GLU A 180 -6.14 -12.95 -20.53
N HIS A 181 -7.08 -13.17 -19.62
CA HIS A 181 -7.63 -14.50 -19.40
C HIS A 181 -8.45 -14.97 -20.60
N LYS A 182 -8.16 -16.18 -21.08
CA LYS A 182 -8.87 -16.92 -22.15
C LYS A 182 -8.77 -16.30 -23.55
N ASP A 183 -9.01 -15.00 -23.70
CA ASP A 183 -9.08 -14.31 -24.98
C ASP A 183 -8.05 -13.17 -25.06
N PRO A 184 -7.13 -13.19 -26.04
CA PRO A 184 -6.10 -12.16 -26.18
C PRO A 184 -6.60 -10.85 -26.83
N GLY A 185 -7.90 -10.70 -27.10
CA GLY A 185 -8.46 -9.53 -27.78
C GLY A 185 -8.11 -8.21 -27.09
N GLY A 186 -8.16 -8.18 -25.75
CA GLY A 186 -7.72 -7.03 -24.96
C GLY A 186 -6.23 -6.73 -25.09
N ALA A 187 -5.40 -7.76 -25.22
CA ALA A 187 -3.97 -7.62 -25.43
C ALA A 187 -3.63 -7.00 -26.79
N PHE A 188 -4.41 -7.33 -27.83
CA PHE A 188 -4.27 -6.68 -29.15
C PHE A 188 -4.66 -5.20 -29.10
N SER A 189 -5.71 -4.85 -28.36
CA SER A 189 -6.09 -3.45 -28.12
C SER A 189 -4.97 -2.68 -27.44
N ALA A 190 -4.37 -3.26 -26.40
CA ALA A 190 -3.20 -2.66 -25.72
C ALA A 190 -2.01 -2.49 -26.66
N ALA A 191 -1.71 -3.49 -27.50
CA ALA A 191 -0.63 -3.42 -28.48
C ALA A 191 -0.87 -2.40 -29.62
N GLY A 192 -2.11 -1.95 -29.81
CA GLY A 192 -2.42 -0.80 -30.67
C GLY A 192 -1.76 0.51 -30.23
N HIS A 193 -1.22 0.57 -29.00
CA HIS A 193 -0.44 1.70 -28.49
C HIS A 193 1.08 1.58 -28.75
N ASN A 194 1.55 0.48 -29.34
CA ASN A 194 2.96 0.33 -29.70
C ASN A 194 3.40 1.46 -30.64
N GLY A 195 4.59 2.01 -30.38
CA GLY A 195 5.15 3.14 -31.12
C GLY A 195 4.95 4.51 -30.46
N ASP A 196 4.14 4.62 -29.39
CA ASP A 196 4.15 5.80 -28.52
C ASP A 196 5.43 5.80 -27.68
N PRO A 197 6.33 6.79 -27.81
CA PRO A 197 7.61 6.82 -27.09
C PRO A 197 7.46 7.03 -25.58
N ASN A 198 6.25 7.35 -25.09
CA ASN A 198 5.99 7.55 -23.66
C ASN A 198 5.40 6.31 -22.97
N LEU A 199 5.14 5.23 -23.72
CA LEU A 199 4.54 4.00 -23.22
C LEU A 199 5.51 2.82 -23.39
N PRO A 200 5.44 1.80 -22.52
CA PRO A 200 6.17 0.56 -22.75
C PRO A 200 5.69 -0.10 -24.04
N SER A 201 6.59 -0.82 -24.70
CA SER A 201 6.19 -1.71 -25.80
C SER A 201 5.39 -2.89 -25.25
N VAL A 202 4.31 -3.24 -25.93
CA VAL A 202 3.39 -4.28 -25.52
C VAL A 202 3.63 -5.55 -26.31
N ILE A 203 3.81 -6.66 -25.59
CA ILE A 203 3.74 -8.02 -26.12
C ILE A 203 2.31 -8.53 -25.91
N PRO A 204 1.53 -8.76 -26.97
CA PRO A 204 0.22 -9.39 -26.80
C PRO A 204 0.38 -10.81 -26.27
N GLY A 205 -0.44 -11.19 -25.29
CA GLY A 205 -0.43 -12.52 -24.71
C GLY A 205 -1.81 -13.00 -24.27
N VAL A 206 -1.83 -14.23 -23.76
CA VAL A 206 -3.01 -14.84 -23.13
C VAL A 206 -2.57 -15.65 -21.91
N GLU A 207 -3.39 -15.66 -20.88
CA GLU A 207 -3.28 -16.59 -19.76
C GLU A 207 -4.40 -17.64 -19.82
N LEU A 208 -4.02 -18.92 -19.81
CA LEU A 208 -4.94 -20.05 -19.82
C LEU A 208 -4.78 -20.91 -18.57
N ASN A 209 -5.92 -21.37 -18.05
CA ASN A 209 -5.95 -22.44 -17.07
C ASN A 209 -5.62 -23.78 -17.75
N ALA A 210 -4.73 -24.55 -17.14
CA ALA A 210 -4.28 -25.87 -17.58
C ALA A 210 -4.41 -26.90 -16.43
N PRO A 211 -4.33 -28.21 -16.70
CA PRO A 211 -4.46 -29.24 -15.65
C PRO A 211 -3.40 -29.10 -14.54
N GLN A 212 -2.18 -28.70 -14.90
CA GLN A 212 -1.06 -28.55 -13.99
C GLN A 212 -1.02 -27.20 -13.25
N GLY A 213 -1.74 -26.19 -13.73
CA GLY A 213 -1.60 -24.81 -13.26
C GLY A 213 -2.03 -23.81 -14.31
N HIS A 214 -1.32 -22.68 -14.43
CA HIS A 214 -1.59 -21.66 -15.42
C HIS A 214 -0.44 -21.56 -16.41
N VAL A 215 -0.77 -21.30 -17.68
CA VAL A 215 0.20 -21.15 -18.76
C VAL A 215 -0.04 -19.84 -19.50
N LEU A 216 1.06 -19.20 -19.90
CA LEU A 216 1.07 -17.98 -20.69
C LEU A 216 1.48 -18.30 -22.12
N GLY A 217 0.79 -17.70 -23.09
CA GLY A 217 1.26 -17.57 -24.46
C GLY A 217 1.62 -16.12 -24.72
N LEU A 218 2.89 -15.82 -24.95
CA LEU A 218 3.39 -14.47 -25.20
C LEU A 218 3.75 -14.29 -26.67
N GLY A 219 3.52 -13.09 -27.22
CA GLY A 219 3.73 -12.81 -28.64
C GLY A 219 2.69 -13.50 -29.52
N VAL A 220 1.45 -13.59 -29.05
CA VAL A 220 0.34 -14.10 -29.85
C VAL A 220 -0.07 -13.03 -30.86
N GLU A 221 -0.59 -13.48 -32.00
CA GLU A 221 -0.96 -12.64 -33.15
C GLU A 221 -2.40 -12.97 -33.55
N PRO A 222 -3.16 -12.01 -34.14
CA PRO A 222 -4.50 -12.29 -34.65
C PRO A 222 -4.48 -13.38 -35.75
N GLY A 223 -5.47 -14.26 -35.73
CA GLY A 223 -5.69 -15.25 -36.80
C GLY A 223 -5.56 -16.70 -36.33
N PRO A 224 -4.38 -17.19 -35.89
CA PRO A 224 -4.27 -18.56 -35.41
C PRO A 224 -5.10 -18.75 -34.13
N THR A 225 -5.89 -19.83 -34.09
CA THR A 225 -6.83 -20.10 -32.99
C THR A 225 -6.09 -20.66 -31.77
N LEU A 226 -6.40 -20.11 -30.60
CA LEU A 226 -5.98 -20.63 -29.31
C LEU A 226 -7.16 -21.36 -28.63
N PRO A 227 -6.90 -22.38 -27.80
CA PRO A 227 -7.97 -23.05 -27.06
C PRO A 227 -8.49 -22.17 -25.92
N ASP A 228 -9.79 -22.26 -25.61
CA ASP A 228 -10.37 -21.58 -24.43
C ASP A 228 -9.70 -22.01 -23.13
N ARG A 229 -9.36 -23.30 -23.03
CA ARG A 229 -8.56 -23.91 -21.96
C ARG A 229 -8.04 -25.29 -22.41
N PRO A 230 -6.74 -25.58 -22.27
CA PRO A 230 -6.25 -26.95 -22.41
C PRO A 230 -6.76 -27.82 -21.23
N ARG A 231 -7.21 -29.05 -21.53
CA ARG A 231 -7.77 -30.01 -20.56
C ARG A 231 -6.89 -31.23 -20.30
N SER A 232 -5.85 -31.43 -21.10
CA SER A 232 -4.91 -32.55 -20.98
C SER A 232 -3.48 -32.07 -21.21
N GLN A 233 -2.49 -32.89 -20.84
CA GLN A 233 -1.07 -32.59 -21.12
C GLN A 233 -0.80 -32.50 -22.63
N GLU A 234 -1.48 -33.30 -23.44
CA GLU A 234 -1.40 -33.24 -24.90
C GLU A 234 -1.93 -31.91 -25.44
N GLU A 235 -3.05 -31.41 -24.91
CA GLU A 235 -3.58 -30.09 -25.27
C GLU A 235 -2.66 -28.94 -24.81
N VAL A 236 -1.97 -29.09 -23.68
CA VAL A 236 -0.95 -28.13 -23.23
C VAL A 236 0.24 -28.10 -24.19
N ALA A 237 0.75 -29.28 -24.59
CA ALA A 237 1.82 -29.38 -25.57
C ALA A 237 1.40 -28.77 -26.92
N ALA A 238 0.18 -29.06 -27.39
CA ALA A 238 -0.37 -28.48 -28.61
C ALA A 238 -0.50 -26.95 -28.54
N PHE A 239 -0.89 -26.42 -27.39
CA PHE A 239 -0.90 -24.98 -27.13
C PHE A 239 0.52 -24.38 -27.22
N PHE A 240 1.52 -25.00 -26.58
CA PHE A 240 2.90 -24.54 -26.65
C PHE A 240 3.43 -24.54 -28.09
N THR A 241 3.23 -25.64 -28.83
CA THR A 241 3.59 -25.73 -30.24
C THR A 241 2.92 -24.63 -31.06
N THR A 242 1.63 -24.38 -30.85
CA THR A 242 0.89 -23.33 -31.55
C THR A 242 1.49 -21.94 -31.27
N VAL A 243 1.78 -21.63 -30.01
CA VAL A 243 2.44 -20.36 -29.62
C VAL A 243 3.81 -20.24 -30.28
N HIS A 244 4.65 -21.28 -30.27
CA HIS A 244 6.01 -21.18 -30.79
C HIS A 244 6.08 -21.16 -32.31
N GLU A 245 5.29 -22.00 -32.98
CA GLU A 245 5.42 -22.24 -34.42
C GLU A 245 4.49 -21.37 -35.25
N ARG A 246 3.24 -21.14 -34.80
CA ARG A 246 2.25 -20.38 -35.57
C ARG A 246 2.22 -18.91 -35.24
N HIS A 247 2.46 -18.56 -33.97
CA HIS A 247 2.53 -17.16 -33.55
C HIS A 247 3.98 -16.63 -33.53
N GLY A 248 4.98 -17.51 -33.54
CA GLY A 248 6.38 -17.08 -33.36
C GLY A 248 6.63 -16.48 -31.98
N GLY A 249 5.81 -16.87 -30.99
CA GLY A 249 5.85 -16.41 -29.61
C GLY A 249 6.64 -17.34 -28.68
N ALA A 250 6.47 -17.14 -27.38
CA ALA A 250 7.04 -17.99 -26.32
C ALA A 250 5.97 -18.35 -25.30
N ALA A 251 5.99 -19.60 -24.82
CA ALA A 251 5.05 -20.06 -23.81
C ALA A 251 5.74 -20.26 -22.46
N LEU A 252 5.16 -19.72 -21.39
CA LEU A 252 5.67 -19.78 -20.02
C LEU A 252 4.65 -20.46 -19.10
N ALA A 253 5.09 -20.92 -17.92
CA ALA A 253 4.19 -21.46 -16.91
C ALA A 253 4.34 -20.75 -15.56
N LEU A 254 3.21 -20.54 -14.87
CA LEU A 254 3.17 -19.97 -13.53
C LEU A 254 3.53 -21.04 -12.50
N ALA A 255 4.54 -20.80 -11.68
CA ALA A 255 5.12 -21.82 -10.81
C ALA A 255 4.34 -22.14 -9.52
N TRP A 256 3.56 -21.21 -8.98
CA TRP A 256 3.08 -21.30 -7.58
C TRP A 256 2.09 -22.44 -7.30
N LYS A 257 1.39 -22.94 -8.33
CA LYS A 257 0.47 -24.10 -8.24
C LYS A 257 1.11 -25.42 -8.68
N LEU A 258 2.34 -25.39 -9.20
CA LEU A 258 2.97 -26.57 -9.76
C LEU A 258 3.48 -27.50 -8.66
N SER A 259 3.46 -28.79 -8.94
CA SER A 259 4.25 -29.80 -8.24
C SER A 259 5.58 -30.03 -8.98
N PRO A 260 6.59 -30.64 -8.34
CA PRO A 260 7.83 -31.04 -9.03
C PRO A 260 7.58 -31.90 -10.29
N GLY A 261 6.59 -32.81 -10.23
CA GLY A 261 6.20 -33.63 -11.39
C GLY A 261 5.62 -32.78 -12.52
N ALA A 262 4.73 -31.84 -12.19
CA ALA A 262 4.15 -30.93 -13.18
C ALA A 262 5.21 -30.04 -13.86
N VAL A 263 6.27 -29.65 -13.13
CA VAL A 263 7.40 -28.91 -13.71
C VAL A 263 8.08 -29.75 -14.80
N ASN A 264 8.37 -31.03 -14.54
CA ASN A 264 8.94 -31.92 -15.56
C ASN A 264 7.97 -32.14 -16.73
N ASP A 265 6.68 -32.38 -16.46
CA ASP A 265 5.66 -32.60 -17.49
C ASP A 265 5.55 -31.42 -18.47
N LEU A 266 5.60 -30.18 -17.95
CA LEU A 266 5.59 -28.96 -18.75
C LEU A 266 6.90 -28.74 -19.51
N ALA A 267 8.03 -29.10 -18.89
CA ALA A 267 9.35 -29.08 -19.53
C ALA A 267 9.46 -30.08 -20.68
N GLU A 268 8.85 -31.26 -20.56
CA GLU A 268 8.73 -32.25 -21.64
C GLU A 268 7.74 -31.82 -22.72
N ALA A 269 6.65 -31.14 -22.35
CA ALA A 269 5.69 -30.57 -23.29
C ALA A 269 6.25 -29.39 -24.12
N GLY A 270 7.44 -28.88 -23.77
CA GLY A 270 8.16 -27.87 -24.55
C GLY A 270 8.00 -26.44 -24.07
N VAL A 271 7.60 -26.20 -22.81
CA VAL A 271 7.57 -24.84 -22.24
C VAL A 271 8.91 -24.11 -22.42
N LYS A 272 8.91 -22.79 -22.61
CA LYS A 272 10.13 -21.98 -22.78
C LYS A 272 10.68 -21.43 -21.47
N GLY A 273 9.88 -21.44 -20.41
CA GLY A 273 10.32 -20.92 -19.13
C GLY A 273 9.25 -20.98 -18.04
N PHE A 274 9.67 -20.62 -16.84
CA PHE A 274 8.81 -20.56 -15.66
C PHE A 274 8.87 -19.16 -15.04
N GLU A 275 7.73 -18.70 -14.55
CA GLU A 275 7.67 -17.56 -13.66
C GLU A 275 8.12 -18.00 -12.27
N ILE A 276 9.39 -17.74 -11.92
CA ILE A 276 10.01 -18.18 -10.65
C ILE A 276 9.58 -17.30 -9.47
N ALA A 277 9.10 -16.07 -9.74
CA ALA A 277 8.59 -15.14 -8.75
C ALA A 277 7.43 -14.33 -9.33
N ASN A 278 6.33 -14.23 -8.57
CA ASN A 278 5.10 -13.57 -8.97
C ASN A 278 4.57 -12.76 -7.78
N LEU A 279 4.10 -11.53 -7.99
CA LEU A 279 3.56 -10.68 -6.91
C LEU A 279 2.06 -10.90 -6.66
N GLY A 280 1.29 -11.26 -7.68
CA GLY A 280 -0.15 -11.55 -7.60
C GLY A 280 -0.48 -12.82 -6.81
N HIS A 281 0.49 -13.71 -6.63
CA HIS A 281 0.30 -15.03 -6.05
C HIS A 281 1.24 -15.37 -4.88
N PRO A 282 0.91 -16.41 -4.07
CA PRO A 282 1.84 -16.94 -3.08
C PRO A 282 3.16 -17.39 -3.71
N ASP A 283 4.20 -17.46 -2.88
CA ASP A 283 5.51 -17.92 -3.32
C ASP A 283 5.53 -19.41 -3.69
N VAL A 284 6.51 -19.79 -4.51
CA VAL A 284 6.69 -21.14 -5.00
C VAL A 284 7.19 -22.05 -3.86
N PRO A 285 6.55 -23.21 -3.60
CA PRO A 285 7.07 -24.19 -2.66
C PRO A 285 8.53 -24.56 -2.95
N GLU A 286 9.36 -24.73 -1.91
CA GLU A 286 10.81 -24.89 -2.06
C GLU A 286 11.20 -26.14 -2.89
N ASP A 287 10.42 -27.21 -2.81
CA ASP A 287 10.59 -28.41 -3.62
C ASP A 287 10.26 -28.17 -5.10
N THR A 288 9.13 -27.50 -5.39
CA THR A 288 8.79 -27.06 -6.75
C THR A 288 9.82 -26.07 -7.30
N ARG A 289 10.28 -25.12 -6.48
CA ARG A 289 11.30 -24.13 -6.83
C ARG A 289 12.62 -24.82 -7.20
N ARG A 290 13.03 -25.84 -6.44
CA ARG A 290 14.22 -26.65 -6.76
C ARG A 290 14.08 -27.37 -8.10
N ALA A 291 12.93 -27.99 -8.35
CA ALA A 291 12.65 -28.66 -9.63
C ALA A 291 12.72 -27.67 -10.81
N ILE A 292 12.18 -26.46 -10.66
CA ILE A 292 12.26 -25.42 -11.69
C ILE A 292 13.70 -25.01 -11.96
N LEU A 293 14.50 -24.77 -10.92
CA LEU A 293 15.91 -24.40 -11.07
C LEU A 293 16.74 -25.51 -11.73
N GLU A 294 16.43 -26.77 -11.42
CA GLU A 294 17.06 -27.94 -12.02
C GLU A 294 16.69 -28.08 -13.51
N GLU A 295 15.40 -28.03 -13.85
CA GLU A 295 14.93 -28.11 -15.23
C GLU A 295 15.41 -26.92 -16.09
N ALA A 296 15.42 -25.72 -15.52
CA ALA A 296 15.96 -24.55 -16.20
C ALA A 296 17.45 -24.71 -16.54
N ARG A 297 18.25 -25.24 -15.61
CA ARG A 297 19.67 -25.54 -15.88
C ARG A 297 19.83 -26.66 -16.90
N ARG A 298 19.03 -27.72 -16.78
CA ARG A 298 19.14 -28.93 -17.61
C ARG A 298 18.75 -28.70 -19.06
N ARG A 299 17.68 -27.92 -19.29
CA ARG A 299 17.06 -27.75 -20.61
C ARG A 299 17.24 -26.33 -21.18
N GLY A 300 17.87 -25.42 -20.44
CA GLY A 300 18.04 -24.03 -20.87
C GLY A 300 16.72 -23.27 -20.90
N LEU A 301 15.90 -23.39 -19.85
CA LEU A 301 14.61 -22.69 -19.77
C LEU A 301 14.79 -21.29 -19.16
N ALA A 302 14.00 -20.32 -19.65
CA ALA A 302 13.97 -18.98 -19.09
C ALA A 302 13.33 -18.99 -17.69
N LEU A 303 13.86 -18.14 -16.80
CA LEU A 303 13.25 -17.86 -15.50
C LEU A 303 12.91 -16.38 -15.45
N VAL A 304 11.64 -16.06 -15.24
CA VAL A 304 11.11 -14.69 -15.26
C VAL A 304 10.47 -14.35 -13.92
N ALA A 305 10.37 -13.05 -13.63
CA ALA A 305 9.58 -12.54 -12.53
C ALA A 305 8.63 -11.45 -13.02
N SER A 306 7.36 -11.57 -12.70
CA SER A 306 6.30 -10.68 -13.20
C SER A 306 5.35 -10.27 -12.07
N SER A 307 4.54 -9.24 -12.31
CA SER A 307 3.65 -8.70 -11.29
C SER A 307 2.33 -9.44 -11.19
N ASP A 308 1.84 -9.98 -12.31
CA ASP A 308 0.48 -10.47 -12.45
C ASP A 308 -0.53 -9.37 -12.04
N TRP A 309 -0.28 -8.18 -12.59
CA TRP A 309 -0.96 -6.98 -12.14
C TRP A 309 -2.32 -6.82 -12.79
N HIS A 310 -3.34 -6.72 -11.93
CA HIS A 310 -4.74 -6.56 -12.30
C HIS A 310 -5.28 -5.13 -12.07
N GLY A 311 -4.41 -4.14 -11.85
CA GLY A 311 -4.81 -2.77 -11.52
C GLY A 311 -4.75 -2.43 -10.03
N TRP A 312 -4.39 -3.37 -9.17
CA TRP A 312 -4.38 -3.16 -7.73
C TRP A 312 -3.13 -2.41 -7.28
N SER A 313 -3.34 -1.31 -6.57
CA SER A 313 -2.31 -0.40 -6.06
C SER A 313 -1.38 0.12 -7.17
N GLY A 314 -0.24 0.68 -6.78
CA GLY A 314 0.90 0.89 -7.69
C GLY A 314 2.13 0.06 -7.30
N THR A 315 1.99 -0.92 -6.41
CA THR A 315 3.14 -1.60 -5.81
C THR A 315 3.80 -2.54 -6.81
N TRP A 316 5.07 -2.30 -7.12
CA TRP A 316 5.90 -3.23 -7.91
C TRP A 316 7.05 -3.80 -7.09
N ARG A 317 7.23 -5.11 -7.22
CA ARG A 317 8.28 -5.86 -6.52
C ARG A 317 8.89 -6.97 -7.36
N THR A 318 8.51 -7.08 -8.63
CA THR A 318 8.96 -8.12 -9.57
C THR A 318 9.22 -7.48 -10.92
N TRP A 319 10.31 -7.88 -11.57
CA TRP A 319 10.70 -7.43 -12.90
C TRP A 319 11.50 -8.52 -13.59
N THR A 320 11.51 -8.51 -14.92
CA THR A 320 12.39 -9.35 -15.73
C THR A 320 13.35 -8.46 -16.50
N LEU A 321 14.64 -8.56 -16.19
CA LEU A 321 15.68 -7.88 -16.97
C LEU A 321 16.08 -8.75 -18.16
N VAL A 322 16.09 -8.16 -19.36
CA VAL A 322 16.57 -8.81 -20.58
C VAL A 322 17.77 -8.05 -21.12
N HIS A 323 18.93 -8.67 -21.00
CA HIS A 323 20.20 -8.08 -21.42
C HIS A 323 20.38 -8.14 -22.96
N PRO A 324 21.18 -7.23 -23.54
CA PRO A 324 21.52 -7.28 -24.96
C PRO A 324 22.06 -8.65 -25.38
N GLY A 325 21.58 -9.16 -26.52
CA GLY A 325 22.15 -10.33 -27.16
C GLY A 325 23.40 -9.97 -27.98
N SER A 326 24.00 -10.97 -28.61
CA SER A 326 25.16 -10.78 -29.50
C SER A 326 24.87 -9.87 -30.71
N GLY A 327 23.62 -9.77 -31.14
CA GLY A 327 23.15 -8.84 -32.19
C GLY A 327 22.89 -7.40 -31.72
N GLY A 328 23.23 -7.05 -30.47
CA GLY A 328 23.06 -5.68 -29.96
C GLY A 328 21.62 -5.28 -29.67
N THR A 329 21.27 -4.03 -29.98
CA THR A 329 20.00 -3.37 -29.64
C THR A 329 19.18 -2.97 -30.88
N ASP A 330 19.44 -3.59 -32.04
CA ASP A 330 18.85 -3.21 -33.32
C ASP A 330 17.34 -3.51 -33.41
N ASN A 331 16.89 -4.56 -32.72
CA ASN A 331 15.48 -4.93 -32.66
C ASN A 331 14.71 -4.12 -31.61
N PRO A 332 13.41 -3.84 -31.83
CA PRO A 332 12.54 -3.25 -30.83
C PRO A 332 12.56 -4.01 -29.49
N PRO A 333 12.38 -3.33 -28.34
CA PRO A 333 12.47 -3.96 -27.01
C PRO A 333 11.59 -5.19 -26.84
N ASP A 334 10.34 -5.16 -27.31
CA ASP A 334 9.39 -6.28 -27.25
C ASP A 334 9.89 -7.51 -28.03
N ARG A 335 10.44 -7.29 -29.23
CA ARG A 335 11.02 -8.37 -30.06
C ARG A 335 12.27 -8.97 -29.43
N ARG A 336 13.12 -8.14 -28.81
CA ARG A 336 14.31 -8.61 -28.06
C ARG A 336 13.94 -9.49 -26.87
N VAL A 337 12.85 -9.17 -26.17
CA VAL A 337 12.30 -9.99 -25.08
C VAL A 337 11.81 -11.33 -25.63
N LEU A 338 11.00 -11.34 -26.69
CA LEU A 338 10.50 -12.58 -27.30
C LEU A 338 11.65 -13.47 -27.80
N GLU A 339 12.67 -12.90 -28.44
CA GLU A 339 13.87 -13.63 -28.86
C GLU A 339 14.60 -14.28 -27.69
N ALA A 340 14.78 -13.54 -26.59
CA ALA A 340 15.43 -14.05 -25.39
C ALA A 340 14.65 -15.21 -24.76
N LEU A 341 13.32 -15.18 -24.82
CA LEU A 341 12.46 -16.26 -24.31
C LEU A 341 12.43 -17.47 -25.25
N ARG A 342 12.43 -17.27 -26.57
CA ARG A 342 12.39 -18.35 -27.56
C ARG A 342 13.69 -19.15 -27.62
N SER A 343 14.80 -18.47 -27.38
CA SER A 343 16.14 -19.06 -27.36
C SER A 343 16.92 -18.56 -26.14
N PRO A 344 16.62 -19.11 -24.94
CA PRO A 344 17.25 -18.67 -23.70
C PRO A 344 18.75 -18.97 -23.72
N ASP A 345 19.55 -17.92 -23.57
CA ASP A 345 20.99 -17.99 -23.36
C ASP A 345 21.29 -17.74 -21.87
N PRO A 346 22.13 -18.55 -21.20
CA PRO A 346 22.51 -18.32 -19.82
C PRO A 346 22.94 -16.87 -19.55
N GLY A 347 22.26 -16.22 -18.61
CA GLY A 347 22.56 -14.84 -18.22
C GLY A 347 21.91 -13.77 -19.10
N ARG A 348 21.20 -14.11 -20.18
CA ARG A 348 20.43 -13.13 -20.98
C ARG A 348 19.18 -12.63 -20.27
N ILE A 349 18.59 -13.45 -19.40
CA ILE A 349 17.41 -13.11 -18.60
C ILE A 349 17.75 -13.21 -17.11
N THR A 350 17.43 -12.14 -16.38
CA THR A 350 17.57 -12.08 -14.93
C THR A 350 16.21 -11.74 -14.31
N PRO A 351 15.56 -12.69 -13.60
CA PRO A 351 14.35 -12.40 -12.84
C PRO A 351 14.72 -11.63 -11.56
N VAL A 352 14.05 -10.51 -11.31
CA VAL A 352 14.39 -9.58 -10.24
C VAL A 352 13.22 -9.40 -9.29
N VAL A 353 13.51 -9.36 -7.99
CA VAL A 353 12.55 -9.07 -6.93
C VAL A 353 13.02 -7.94 -6.02
N ALA A 354 12.07 -7.21 -5.43
CA ALA A 354 12.32 -6.28 -4.34
C ALA A 354 11.94 -6.90 -2.99
N GLY A 355 12.93 -7.02 -2.10
CA GLY A 355 12.82 -7.67 -0.80
C GLY A 355 12.60 -9.18 -0.91
N SER A 356 12.39 -9.83 0.23
CA SER A 356 12.05 -11.26 0.26
C SER A 356 10.60 -11.46 -0.17
N LEU A 357 10.38 -12.37 -1.10
CA LEU A 357 9.11 -13.09 -1.26
C LEU A 357 9.17 -14.36 -0.39
N GLY A 358 8.02 -14.95 -0.08
CA GLY A 358 7.95 -16.22 0.66
C GLY A 358 7.13 -16.22 1.94
N PRO A 359 6.90 -17.40 2.54
CA PRO A 359 6.14 -17.51 3.78
C PRO A 359 6.89 -16.86 4.95
N PRO A 360 6.27 -15.92 5.69
CA PRO A 360 6.89 -15.35 6.87
C PRO A 360 6.95 -16.37 8.02
N SER A 361 7.91 -16.20 8.93
CA SER A 361 7.90 -16.97 10.18
C SER A 361 6.65 -16.64 11.01
N PRO A 362 6.13 -17.56 11.84
CA PRO A 362 4.96 -17.30 12.67
C PRO A 362 5.10 -16.07 13.57
N ALA A 363 6.31 -15.83 14.10
CA ALA A 363 6.61 -14.65 14.92
C ALA A 363 6.56 -13.35 14.08
N ARG A 364 7.14 -13.34 12.88
CA ARG A 364 7.10 -12.19 11.97
C ARG A 364 5.66 -11.88 11.55
N LEU A 365 4.85 -12.92 11.33
CA LEU A 365 3.43 -12.76 11.01
C LEU A 365 2.63 -12.19 12.21
N LEU A 366 2.75 -12.78 13.39
CA LEU A 366 2.02 -12.32 14.58
C LEU A 366 2.35 -10.85 14.91
N PHE A 367 3.59 -10.43 14.70
CA PHE A 367 4.05 -9.07 14.93
C PHE A 367 4.25 -8.26 13.64
N ALA A 368 3.56 -8.62 12.55
CA ALA A 368 3.69 -7.99 11.24
C ALA A 368 3.68 -6.45 11.27
N PRO A 369 2.74 -5.75 11.94
CA PRO A 369 2.76 -4.27 11.92
C PRO A 369 4.03 -3.65 12.52
N PHE A 370 4.70 -4.37 13.42
CA PHE A 370 5.95 -3.91 14.03
C PHE A 370 7.17 -4.33 13.19
N ALA A 371 7.23 -5.61 12.79
CA ALA A 371 8.33 -6.15 12.00
C ALA A 371 8.44 -5.46 10.63
N GLU A 372 7.30 -5.29 9.95
CA GLU A 372 7.26 -4.61 8.66
C GLU A 372 7.42 -3.09 8.80
N GLY A 373 7.03 -2.51 9.95
CA GLY A 373 7.32 -1.13 10.28
C GLY A 373 8.82 -0.86 10.42
N VAL A 374 9.56 -1.75 11.08
CA VAL A 374 11.02 -1.67 11.18
C VAL A 374 11.67 -1.86 9.81
N ARG A 375 11.26 -2.88 9.05
CA ARG A 375 11.77 -3.13 7.70
C ARG A 375 11.56 -1.92 6.78
N TYR A 376 10.34 -1.38 6.78
CA TYR A 376 10.01 -0.17 6.02
C TYR A 376 10.90 1.01 6.43
N ALA A 377 11.03 1.27 7.74
CA ALA A 377 11.83 2.39 8.24
C ALA A 377 13.30 2.26 7.87
N SER A 378 13.85 1.03 7.89
CA SER A 378 15.23 0.77 7.48
C SER A 378 15.49 0.94 5.98
N GLY A 379 14.44 0.91 5.15
CA GLY A 379 14.54 1.13 3.70
C GLY A 379 14.21 2.55 3.24
N LEU A 380 14.16 3.52 4.16
CA LEU A 380 13.86 4.90 3.82
C LEU A 380 15.11 5.63 3.29
N SER A 381 14.98 6.24 2.12
CA SER A 381 15.99 7.18 1.63
C SER A 381 15.95 8.49 2.44
N PRO A 382 17.03 9.30 2.41
CA PRO A 382 17.07 10.60 3.10
C PRO A 382 15.89 11.52 2.73
N GLY A 383 15.47 11.52 1.45
CA GLY A 383 14.31 12.29 1.00
C GLY A 383 13.00 11.84 1.65
N ARG A 384 12.80 10.53 1.80
CA ARG A 384 11.59 9.97 2.45
C ARG A 384 11.58 10.25 3.96
N VAL A 385 12.75 10.21 4.61
CA VAL A 385 12.90 10.65 6.01
C VAL A 385 12.54 12.14 6.16
N LEU A 386 13.00 12.99 5.24
CA LEU A 386 12.60 14.40 5.22
C LEU A 386 11.08 14.56 5.08
N GLY A 387 10.44 13.77 4.21
CA GLY A 387 8.97 13.72 4.08
C GLY A 387 8.27 13.49 5.43
N TRP A 388 8.72 12.50 6.19
CA TRP A 388 8.21 12.26 7.55
C TRP A 388 8.37 13.47 8.47
N TRP A 389 9.53 14.12 8.47
CA TRP A 389 9.77 15.32 9.28
C TRP A 389 8.90 16.51 8.87
N LEU A 390 8.65 16.71 7.57
CA LEU A 390 7.75 17.75 7.07
C LEU A 390 6.32 17.55 7.60
N TRP A 391 5.80 16.32 7.55
CA TRP A 391 4.48 15.99 8.06
C TRP A 391 4.37 16.11 9.58
N VAL A 392 5.39 15.68 10.32
CA VAL A 392 5.45 15.87 11.77
C VAL A 392 5.46 17.37 12.11
N GLY A 393 6.27 18.17 11.40
CA GLY A 393 6.29 19.62 11.52
C GLY A 393 4.91 20.24 11.25
N ALA A 394 4.26 19.84 10.16
CA ALA A 394 2.91 20.30 9.79
C ALA A 394 1.87 19.95 10.86
N ALA A 395 1.87 18.72 11.36
CA ALA A 395 0.97 18.28 12.43
C ALA A 395 1.18 19.06 13.74
N LEU A 396 2.43 19.32 14.11
CA LEU A 396 2.77 20.15 15.27
C LEU A 396 2.36 21.62 15.08
N GLY A 397 2.53 22.16 13.87
CA GLY A 397 2.09 23.50 13.50
C GLY A 397 0.57 23.64 13.59
N ALA A 398 -0.17 22.70 12.99
CA ALA A 398 -1.63 22.63 13.08
C ALA A 398 -2.11 22.48 14.52
N ALA A 399 -1.46 21.64 15.32
CA ALA A 399 -1.78 21.49 16.74
C ALA A 399 -1.59 22.80 17.51
N ARG A 400 -0.51 23.54 17.28
CA ARG A 400 -0.29 24.87 17.88
C ARG A 400 -1.34 25.87 17.44
N ALA A 401 -1.66 25.93 16.13
CA ALA A 401 -2.66 26.82 15.57
C ALA A 401 -4.07 26.57 16.13
N LEU A 402 -4.42 25.30 16.39
CA LEU A 402 -5.67 24.92 17.03
C LEU A 402 -5.70 25.33 18.51
N ARG A 403 -4.59 25.16 19.24
CA ARG A 403 -4.50 25.61 20.64
C ARG A 403 -4.60 27.13 20.78
N ALA A 404 -3.97 27.87 19.86
CA ALA A 404 -4.07 29.34 19.84
C ALA A 404 -5.52 29.83 19.68
N ARG A 405 -6.38 29.01 19.07
CA ARG A 405 -7.84 29.25 18.93
C ARG A 405 -8.67 28.66 20.08
N GLY A 406 -8.05 28.21 21.17
CA GLY A 406 -8.76 27.58 22.30
C GLY A 406 -9.34 26.20 22.00
N LEU A 407 -8.90 25.52 20.93
CA LEU A 407 -9.38 24.21 20.53
C LEU A 407 -8.45 23.09 21.00
N ARG A 408 -9.00 21.90 21.27
CA ARG A 408 -8.21 20.70 21.58
C ARG A 408 -7.76 20.06 20.25
N PRO A 409 -6.45 19.96 19.95
CA PRO A 409 -6.01 19.51 18.64
C PRO A 409 -6.47 18.10 18.24
N GLY A 410 -6.43 17.14 19.17
CA GLY A 410 -6.65 15.72 18.89
C GLY A 410 -7.93 15.43 18.09
N PRO A 411 -9.13 15.80 18.58
CA PRO A 411 -10.39 15.55 17.85
C PRO A 411 -10.45 16.21 16.47
N TRP A 412 -9.87 17.41 16.31
CA TRP A 412 -9.89 18.13 15.03
C TRP A 412 -8.93 17.53 14.01
N LEU A 413 -7.71 17.15 14.43
CA LEU A 413 -6.76 16.47 13.56
C LEU A 413 -7.28 15.08 13.17
N ALA A 414 -7.86 14.33 14.11
CA ALA A 414 -8.48 13.04 13.82
C ALA A 414 -9.65 13.18 12.83
N ARG A 415 -10.55 14.16 13.04
CA ARG A 415 -11.64 14.44 12.11
C ARG A 415 -11.13 14.78 10.72
N GLY A 416 -10.13 15.66 10.61
CA GLY A 416 -9.53 16.03 9.33
C GLY A 416 -8.91 14.82 8.61
N ALA A 417 -8.17 13.98 9.33
CA ALA A 417 -7.56 12.77 8.77
C ALA A 417 -8.61 11.76 8.27
N LEU A 418 -9.69 11.54 9.03
CA LEU A 418 -10.76 10.63 8.64
C LEU A 418 -11.57 11.17 7.45
N LEU A 419 -11.87 12.47 7.41
CA LEU A 419 -12.53 13.08 6.25
C LEU A 419 -11.64 13.01 4.99
N ALA A 420 -10.33 13.23 5.14
CA ALA A 420 -9.38 13.09 4.04
C ALA A 420 -9.31 11.65 3.52
N LEU A 421 -9.21 10.66 4.43
CA LEU A 421 -9.21 9.24 4.07
C LEU A 421 -10.50 8.81 3.38
N GLY A 422 -11.65 9.06 4.03
CA GLY A 422 -12.96 8.66 3.51
C GLY A 422 -13.29 9.36 2.19
N GLY A 423 -12.99 10.66 2.09
CA GLY A 423 -13.18 11.45 0.88
C GLY A 423 -12.28 10.99 -0.27
N ALA A 424 -11.00 10.72 -0.01
CA ALA A 424 -10.08 10.19 -1.02
C ALA A 424 -10.52 8.81 -1.52
N LEU A 425 -10.95 7.92 -0.62
CA LEU A 425 -11.48 6.61 -1.00
C LEU A 425 -12.72 6.72 -1.88
N VAL A 426 -13.67 7.59 -1.52
CA VAL A 426 -14.85 7.85 -2.35
C VAL A 426 -14.45 8.40 -3.72
N ALA A 427 -13.50 9.33 -3.77
CA ALA A 427 -13.06 9.94 -5.02
C ALA A 427 -12.47 8.92 -6.01
N VAL A 428 -11.71 7.93 -5.53
CA VAL A 428 -11.14 6.88 -6.39
C VAL A 428 -12.12 5.75 -6.69
N ALA A 429 -13.03 5.42 -5.77
CA ALA A 429 -13.91 4.26 -5.89
C ALA A 429 -15.25 4.55 -6.58
N ALA A 430 -15.80 5.75 -6.41
CA ALA A 430 -17.11 6.10 -6.97
C ALA A 430 -17.16 6.03 -8.51
N PRO A 431 -16.11 6.43 -9.26
CA PRO A 431 -16.10 6.26 -10.71
C PRO A 431 -16.27 4.79 -11.15
N LEU A 432 -15.60 3.84 -10.46
CA LEU A 432 -15.74 2.40 -10.74
C LEU A 432 -17.17 1.90 -10.48
N ALA A 433 -17.84 2.46 -9.46
CA ALA A 433 -19.20 2.08 -9.09
C ALA A 433 -20.26 2.63 -10.06
N LEU A 434 -20.11 3.91 -10.42
CA LEU A 434 -21.12 4.67 -11.16
C LEU A 434 -20.94 4.57 -12.68
N PHE A 435 -19.71 4.46 -13.13
CA PHE A 435 -19.33 4.45 -14.55
C PHE A 435 -18.36 3.29 -14.82
N PRO A 436 -18.77 2.03 -14.57
CA PRO A 436 -17.93 0.88 -14.88
C PRO A 436 -17.62 0.88 -16.38
N ALA A 437 -16.38 0.50 -16.73
CA ALA A 437 -15.97 0.44 -18.13
C ALA A 437 -16.89 -0.54 -18.88
N GLN A 438 -17.62 -0.05 -19.88
CA GLN A 438 -18.57 -0.87 -20.65
C GLN A 438 -17.85 -1.92 -21.49
N GLU A 439 -16.61 -1.62 -21.88
CA GLU A 439 -15.72 -2.51 -22.63
C GLU A 439 -15.02 -3.55 -21.73
N ALA A 440 -15.17 -3.46 -20.40
CA ALA A 440 -14.59 -4.45 -19.51
C ALA A 440 -15.27 -5.82 -19.72
N ALA A 441 -14.49 -6.90 -19.59
CA ALA A 441 -15.03 -8.26 -19.64
C ALA A 441 -16.00 -8.56 -18.51
N ASN A 442 -15.91 -7.84 -17.38
CA ASN A 442 -16.84 -7.96 -16.27
C ASN A 442 -17.16 -6.61 -15.60
N PRO A 443 -18.08 -5.81 -16.16
CA PRO A 443 -18.45 -4.52 -15.57
C PRO A 443 -19.11 -4.65 -14.18
N ALA A 444 -19.65 -5.84 -13.84
CA ALA A 444 -20.21 -6.09 -12.52
C ALA A 444 -19.14 -6.17 -11.44
N PHE A 445 -17.94 -6.66 -11.77
CA PHE A 445 -16.79 -6.65 -10.87
C PHE A 445 -16.40 -5.23 -10.47
N HIS A 446 -16.30 -4.31 -11.44
CA HIS A 446 -15.99 -2.90 -11.20
C HIS A 446 -17.03 -2.26 -10.27
N ARG A 447 -18.33 -2.51 -10.54
CA ARG A 447 -19.41 -2.01 -9.69
C ARG A 447 -19.33 -2.52 -8.26
N TRP A 448 -19.01 -3.80 -8.10
CA TRP A 448 -18.90 -4.43 -6.78
C TRP A 448 -17.75 -3.84 -5.97
N VAL A 449 -16.54 -3.78 -6.55
CA VAL A 449 -15.35 -3.21 -5.91
C VAL A 449 -15.57 -1.73 -5.57
N GLY A 450 -16.02 -0.95 -6.56
CA GLY A 450 -16.28 0.48 -6.39
C GLY A 450 -17.37 0.75 -5.35
N GLY A 451 -18.44 -0.04 -5.35
CA GLY A 451 -19.55 0.10 -4.40
C GLY A 451 -19.14 -0.18 -2.95
N LEU A 452 -18.40 -1.27 -2.72
CA LEU A 452 -17.87 -1.60 -1.39
C LEU A 452 -16.93 -0.51 -0.85
N ALA A 453 -15.96 -0.08 -1.67
CA ALA A 453 -14.99 0.94 -1.28
C ALA A 453 -15.65 2.31 -1.05
N THR A 454 -16.60 2.70 -1.91
CA THR A 454 -17.39 3.94 -1.73
C THR A 454 -18.17 3.90 -0.42
N GLY A 455 -18.85 2.78 -0.13
CA GLY A 455 -19.59 2.60 1.12
C GLY A 455 -18.70 2.73 2.36
N ALA A 456 -17.53 2.07 2.35
CA ALA A 456 -16.54 2.19 3.43
C ALA A 456 -16.07 3.64 3.62
N GLY A 457 -15.77 4.35 2.53
CA GLY A 457 -15.34 5.76 2.57
C GLY A 457 -16.42 6.68 3.15
N VAL A 458 -17.69 6.50 2.75
CA VAL A 458 -18.82 7.23 3.32
C VAL A 458 -18.96 6.98 4.82
N LEU A 459 -18.90 5.71 5.25
CA LEU A 459 -18.98 5.37 6.68
C LEU A 459 -17.86 6.00 7.50
N VAL A 460 -16.63 6.06 6.98
CA VAL A 460 -15.50 6.74 7.63
C VAL A 460 -15.74 8.25 7.73
N CYS A 461 -16.27 8.89 6.68
CA CYS A 461 -16.66 10.29 6.72
C CYS A 461 -17.75 10.57 7.78
N LEU A 462 -18.79 9.73 7.84
CA LEU A 462 -19.84 9.84 8.84
C LEU A 462 -19.29 9.67 10.27
N ALA A 463 -18.39 8.71 10.48
CA ALA A 463 -17.71 8.54 11.76
C ALA A 463 -16.88 9.78 12.15
N ALA A 464 -16.24 10.44 11.19
CA ALA A 464 -15.50 11.68 11.42
C ALA A 464 -16.41 12.83 11.89
N LEU A 465 -17.60 12.95 11.28
CA LEU A 465 -18.59 13.96 11.63
C LEU A 465 -19.22 13.72 13.00
N ALA A 466 -19.34 12.45 13.41
CA ALA A 466 -19.86 12.07 14.73
C ALA A 466 -18.87 12.35 15.90
N LEU A 467 -17.59 12.63 15.63
CA LEU A 467 -16.64 12.97 16.69
C LEU A 467 -17.07 14.25 17.42
N PRO A 468 -17.01 14.31 18.77
CA PRO A 468 -17.41 15.51 19.50
C PRO A 468 -16.45 16.68 19.23
N PRO A 469 -16.94 17.93 19.11
CA PRO A 469 -16.09 19.09 18.94
C PRO A 469 -15.20 19.29 20.18
N GLY A 470 -13.89 19.16 20.00
CA GLY A 470 -12.92 19.34 21.08
C GLY A 470 -12.75 20.81 21.46
N ARG A 471 -13.63 21.37 22.29
CA ARG A 471 -13.41 22.66 22.95
C ARG A 471 -12.48 22.47 24.15
N GLN A 472 -11.51 23.37 24.36
CA GLN A 472 -10.79 23.38 25.64
C GLN A 472 -11.75 23.91 26.69
N SER A 473 -11.91 23.20 27.81
CA SER A 473 -12.43 23.83 29.01
C SER A 473 -11.41 24.90 29.40
N LEU A 474 -11.77 26.18 29.24
CA LEU A 474 -11.03 27.25 29.88
C LEU A 474 -10.95 26.88 31.37
N PRO A 475 -9.76 26.93 32.03
CA PRO A 475 -9.76 26.90 33.47
C PRO A 475 -10.73 28.00 33.90
N ALA A 476 -11.63 27.69 34.83
CA ALA A 476 -12.45 28.69 35.47
C ALA A 476 -11.47 29.75 35.97
N ARG A 477 -11.30 30.84 35.21
CA ARG A 477 -10.66 32.05 35.71
C ARG A 477 -11.40 32.29 37.00
N ALA A 478 -10.66 32.23 38.11
CA ALA A 478 -11.19 32.55 39.43
C ALA A 478 -12.13 33.72 39.24
N ARG A 479 -13.45 33.46 39.37
CA ARG A 479 -14.39 34.54 39.54
C ARG A 479 -13.89 35.19 40.81
N GLN A 480 -13.12 36.28 40.67
CA GLN A 480 -12.94 37.18 41.79
C GLN A 480 -14.37 37.50 42.22
N PRO A 481 -14.75 37.24 43.48
CA PRO A 481 -16.04 37.68 43.96
C PRO A 481 -16.10 39.19 43.66
N ALA A 482 -17.21 39.62 43.07
CA ALA A 482 -17.46 41.03 42.81
C ALA A 482 -17.19 41.81 44.12
N PRO A 483 -16.59 43.01 44.05
CA PRO A 483 -16.43 43.83 45.24
C PRO A 483 -17.82 44.03 45.86
N VAL A 484 -17.93 43.64 47.14
CA VAL A 484 -19.12 43.89 47.95
C VAL A 484 -19.40 45.40 47.89
N PRO A 485 -20.61 45.84 47.51
CA PRO A 485 -20.93 47.25 47.54
C PRO A 485 -20.84 47.74 48.99
N ALA A 486 -20.07 48.80 49.21
CA ALA A 486 -19.96 49.46 50.50
C ALA A 486 -21.37 49.88 50.97
N THR A 487 -21.75 49.45 52.15
CA THR A 487 -22.90 49.96 52.88
C THR A 487 -22.72 51.46 53.12
N PRO A 488 -23.69 52.33 52.78
CA PRO A 488 -23.60 53.73 53.13
C PRO A 488 -23.78 53.91 54.64
N GLU A 489 -22.84 54.64 55.27
CA GLU A 489 -23.00 55.14 56.64
C GLU A 489 -24.27 56.02 56.73
N PRO A 490 -25.09 55.87 57.78
CA PRO A 490 -26.17 56.80 58.02
C PRO A 490 -25.62 58.10 58.62
N ALA A 491 -25.83 59.20 57.90
CA ALA A 491 -25.63 60.55 58.40
C ALA A 491 -26.49 60.79 59.65
N GLY A 492 -25.83 61.15 60.75
CA GLY A 492 -26.50 61.71 61.93
C GLY A 492 -26.77 63.20 61.75
N LEU A 493 -27.95 63.64 62.21
CA LEU A 493 -28.35 64.97 62.71
C LEU A 493 -29.81 64.77 63.19
N ALA A 494 -30.14 64.73 64.48
CA ALA A 494 -30.24 65.80 65.47
C ALA A 494 -31.71 66.03 65.88
N GLY A 495 -31.94 66.11 67.21
CA GLY A 495 -33.20 66.52 67.86
C GLY A 495 -34.02 65.35 68.41
N GLY A 496 -34.35 65.22 69.70
CA GLY A 496 -34.18 66.06 70.87
C GLY A 496 -34.98 65.43 72.04
N HIS A 497 -34.71 65.88 73.28
CA HIS A 497 -35.47 65.62 74.53
C HIS A 497 -35.53 64.16 75.03
N ASP A 498 -35.46 63.82 76.32
CA ASP A 498 -35.27 64.53 77.58
C ASP A 498 -35.02 63.46 78.67
N ARG A 499 -34.34 63.86 79.75
CA ARG A 499 -34.44 63.35 81.15
C ARG A 499 -33.71 62.10 81.63
N ASP A 500 -32.80 62.40 82.58
CA ASP A 500 -32.57 61.82 83.92
C ASP A 500 -32.33 60.31 84.09
N MET A 501 -31.14 59.96 84.60
CA MET A 501 -30.93 59.51 86.00
C MET A 501 -29.46 59.13 86.25
N SER A 502 -28.86 59.84 87.21
CA SER A 502 -27.79 59.52 88.18
C SER A 502 -26.97 58.20 88.18
N GLY A 503 -25.67 58.35 88.52
CA GLY A 503 -24.83 57.36 89.25
C GLY A 503 -23.56 56.91 88.51
N ASP A 504 -22.44 57.64 88.59
CA ASP A 504 -21.28 57.44 89.49
C ASP A 504 -20.49 56.12 89.32
N GLY A 505 -19.16 56.23 89.16
CA GLY A 505 -18.22 55.10 89.22
C GLY A 505 -17.11 55.10 88.16
N SER A 506 -16.01 55.81 88.42
CA SER A 506 -14.66 55.58 87.83
C SER A 506 -13.72 55.06 88.95
N PRO A 507 -12.49 54.50 88.72
CA PRO A 507 -11.55 54.77 87.62
C PRO A 507 -10.65 53.60 87.09
N ARG A 508 -9.97 53.90 85.97
CA ARG A 508 -8.66 53.51 85.33
C ARG A 508 -7.60 52.68 86.13
N PRO A 509 -6.38 52.31 85.59
CA PRO A 509 -5.75 52.56 84.27
C PRO A 509 -5.00 51.38 83.57
N ARG A 510 -4.47 51.74 82.38
CA ARG A 510 -3.49 51.14 81.45
C ARG A 510 -2.08 50.84 82.03
N PRO A 511 -1.15 50.25 81.24
CA PRO A 511 -0.23 51.05 80.39
C PRO A 511 -0.47 50.98 78.87
#